data_AF-A0A1G2FQE2-F1
#
_entry.id   AF-A0A1G2FQE2-F1
#
_cell.length_a   1.000
_cell.length_b   1.000
_cell.length_c   1.000
_cell.angle_alpha   90.00
_cell.angle_beta   90.00
_cell.angle_gamma   90.00
#
_symmetry.space_group_name_H-M   'P 1'
#
loop_
_entity.id
_entity.type
_entity.pdbx_description
1 polymer ?
#
loop_
_entity_poly.entity_id
_entity_poly.type
_entity_poly.pdbx_seq_one_letter_code
_entity_poly.pdbx_strand_id
1 'polypeptide(L)'
;MKKIERLQWIEKVFGSGFVIEYIFCKNYEEILRAIDYFEGRGKGWGLRTDANTETTQQSYLCPFLFLGTRDAAAKIYQENQERLYYIICENLPEVLCHGVAELVDAEHIFIELNDKERNIAQRDMYNQPKNLRHLGVGPSSYVFHRGIWVRSFHPEETSHYGFDKIYYPMTWNRIEEITFSVKTNKQVIIW
;
A
#
# COMPACT_ATOMS: atom_id res chain seq x y z
N MET A 1 3.22 12.51 -8.00
CA MET A 1 2.75 12.83 -6.63
C MET A 1 3.82 12.37 -5.65
N LYS A 2 4.19 13.21 -4.68
CA LYS A 2 5.11 12.82 -3.60
C LYS A 2 4.50 11.72 -2.73
N LYS A 3 5.30 10.95 -2.00
CA LYS A 3 4.79 9.85 -1.14
C LYS A 3 3.90 10.38 -0.03
N ILE A 4 4.30 11.50 0.59
CA ILE A 4 3.47 12.11 1.65
C ILE A 4 2.13 12.61 1.12
N GLU A 5 2.13 13.26 -0.05
CA GLU A 5 0.90 13.72 -0.71
C GLU A 5 0.00 12.54 -1.06
N ARG A 6 0.58 11.41 -1.47
CA ARG A 6 -0.14 10.18 -1.74
C ARG A 6 -0.81 9.63 -0.49
N LEU A 7 -0.09 9.54 0.64
CA LEU A 7 -0.66 9.09 1.92
C LEU A 7 -1.80 10.00 2.36
N GLN A 8 -1.61 11.32 2.32
CA GLN A 8 -2.64 12.30 2.67
C GLN A 8 -3.86 12.23 1.76
N TRP A 9 -3.65 11.99 0.46
CA TRP A 9 -4.75 11.78 -0.49
C TRP A 9 -5.54 10.51 -0.15
N ILE A 10 -4.86 9.40 0.18
CA ILE A 10 -5.53 8.15 0.60
C ILE A 10 -6.35 8.41 1.87
N GLU A 11 -5.78 9.05 2.89
CA GLU A 11 -6.48 9.37 4.14
C GLU A 11 -7.72 10.22 3.89
N LYS A 12 -7.63 11.20 2.98
CA LYS A 12 -8.75 12.07 2.60
C LYS A 12 -9.86 11.32 1.86
N VAL A 13 -9.50 10.39 0.96
CA VAL A 13 -10.43 9.74 0.04
C VAL A 13 -11.03 8.45 0.61
N PHE A 14 -10.21 7.64 1.27
CA PHE A 14 -10.59 6.33 1.82
C PHE A 14 -10.74 6.37 3.35
N GLY A 15 -10.03 7.26 4.03
CA GLY A 15 -9.95 7.33 5.49
C GLY A 15 -8.62 6.79 6.03
N SER A 16 -8.26 7.24 7.23
CA SER A 16 -6.99 6.89 7.88
C SER A 16 -6.81 5.40 8.18
N GLY A 17 -7.89 4.63 8.23
CA GLY A 17 -7.82 3.17 8.42
C GLY A 17 -7.21 2.40 7.23
N PHE A 18 -7.09 3.05 6.06
CA PHE A 18 -6.55 2.48 4.83
C PHE A 18 -5.08 2.81 4.57
N VAL A 19 -4.44 3.60 5.44
CA VAL A 19 -2.99 3.79 5.43
C VAL A 19 -2.38 3.06 6.61
N ILE A 20 -1.13 2.64 6.48
CA ILE A 20 -0.36 2.21 7.65
C ILE A 20 -0.15 3.38 8.59
N GLU A 21 0.05 3.12 9.88
CA GLU A 21 0.48 4.17 10.80
C GLU A 21 1.86 4.70 10.36
N TYR A 22 2.01 6.02 10.26
CA TYR A 22 3.26 6.67 9.87
C TYR A 22 3.51 7.98 10.62
N ILE A 23 4.78 8.34 10.74
CA ILE A 23 5.26 9.60 11.32
C ILE A 23 6.21 10.26 10.34
N PHE A 24 5.94 11.53 10.05
CA PHE A 24 6.78 12.37 9.22
C PHE A 24 7.87 13.05 10.05
N CYS A 25 9.10 12.99 9.55
CA CYS A 25 10.30 13.49 10.22
C CYS A 25 11.13 14.34 9.24
N LYS A 26 11.67 15.46 9.72
CA LYS A 26 12.52 16.39 8.96
C LYS A 26 13.99 16.32 9.34
N ASN A 27 14.31 15.72 10.48
CA ASN A 27 15.67 15.63 11.01
C ASN A 27 15.86 14.30 11.76
N TYR A 28 17.12 14.03 12.14
CA TYR A 28 17.47 12.78 12.80
C TYR A 28 16.85 12.61 14.19
N GLU A 29 16.67 13.71 14.94
CA GLU A 29 16.04 13.63 16.27
C GLU A 29 14.58 13.20 16.17
N GLU A 30 13.83 13.73 15.20
CA GLU A 30 12.47 13.31 14.90
C GLU A 30 12.39 11.85 14.47
N ILE A 31 13.36 11.38 13.64
CA ILE A 31 13.47 9.97 13.26
C ILE A 31 13.62 9.09 14.50
N LEU A 32 14.52 9.44 15.43
CA LEU A 32 14.73 8.66 16.65
C LEU A 32 13.47 8.61 17.53
N ARG A 33 12.80 9.75 17.71
CA ARG A 33 11.53 9.80 18.48
C ARG A 33 10.44 8.94 17.83
N ALA A 34 10.35 8.93 16.50
CA ALA A 34 9.40 8.09 15.78
C ALA A 34 9.74 6.60 15.91
N ILE A 35 11.03 6.23 15.87
CA ILE A 35 11.48 4.86 16.13
C ILE A 35 11.10 4.44 17.56
N ASP A 36 11.41 5.28 18.56
CA ASP A 36 11.06 5.02 19.97
C ASP A 36 9.55 4.83 20.15
N TYR A 37 8.74 5.60 19.43
CA TYR A 37 7.28 5.46 19.44
C TYR A 37 6.79 4.10 18.95
N PHE A 38 7.32 3.59 17.83
CA PHE A 38 6.92 2.26 17.33
C PHE A 38 7.48 1.13 18.21
N GLU A 39 8.76 1.20 18.60
CA GLU A 39 9.41 0.21 19.45
C GLU A 39 8.76 0.13 20.84
N GLY A 40 8.43 1.27 21.45
CA GLY A 40 7.75 1.35 22.74
C GLY A 40 6.34 0.75 22.73
N ARG A 41 5.74 0.58 21.55
CA ARG A 41 4.43 -0.09 21.36
C ARG A 41 4.58 -1.54 20.90
N GLY A 42 5.80 -2.08 20.84
CA GLY A 42 6.08 -3.42 20.36
C GLY A 42 5.81 -3.61 18.86
N LYS A 43 5.80 -2.53 18.07
CA LYS A 43 5.57 -2.57 16.64
C LYS A 43 6.88 -2.57 15.86
N GLY A 44 6.96 -3.38 14.82
CA GLY A 44 8.01 -3.23 13.81
C GLY A 44 7.81 -1.93 13.02
N TRP A 45 8.89 -1.34 12.55
CA TRP A 45 8.85 -0.11 11.76
C TRP A 45 9.75 -0.23 10.52
N GLY A 46 9.54 0.65 9.55
CA GLY A 46 10.40 0.83 8.37
C GLY A 46 10.58 2.30 8.06
N LEU A 47 11.72 2.66 7.46
CA LEU A 47 12.04 4.03 7.07
C LEU A 47 11.88 4.22 5.55
N ARG A 48 11.22 5.31 5.17
CA ARG A 48 11.13 5.81 3.80
C ARG A 48 11.64 7.22 3.72
N THR A 49 12.03 7.59 2.51
CA THR A 49 12.41 8.96 2.20
C THR A 49 11.60 9.49 1.02
N ASP A 50 11.37 10.79 1.06
CA ASP A 50 10.70 11.58 0.03
C ASP A 50 11.52 12.84 -0.26
N ALA A 51 11.53 13.31 -1.50
CA ALA A 51 12.40 14.43 -1.87
C ALA A 51 11.82 15.78 -1.44
N ASN A 52 12.69 16.67 -0.94
CA ASN A 52 12.29 18.05 -0.65
C ASN A 52 11.93 18.81 -1.94
N THR A 53 12.63 18.51 -3.04
CA THR A 53 12.41 19.13 -4.36
C THR A 53 11.77 18.16 -5.36
N GLU A 54 11.18 18.68 -6.44
CA GLU A 54 10.50 17.89 -7.48
C GLU A 54 11.47 17.13 -8.42
N THR A 55 12.78 17.39 -8.33
CA THR A 55 13.76 17.08 -9.39
C THR A 55 14.59 15.82 -9.16
N THR A 56 14.46 15.14 -8.02
CA THR A 56 15.25 13.92 -7.78
C THR A 56 14.45 12.71 -8.24
N GLN A 57 14.97 12.01 -9.26
CA GLN A 57 14.57 10.64 -9.59
C GLN A 57 14.62 9.82 -8.31
N GLN A 58 13.45 9.56 -7.74
CA GLN A 58 13.36 8.76 -6.54
C GLN A 58 13.81 7.35 -6.90
N SER A 59 14.74 6.81 -6.13
CA SER A 59 15.01 5.39 -6.17
C SER A 59 13.70 4.67 -5.84
N TYR A 60 13.12 4.09 -6.88
CA TYR A 60 12.03 3.13 -6.82
C TYR A 60 12.53 1.94 -6.01
N LEU A 61 12.55 2.03 -4.68
CA LEU A 61 12.90 0.93 -3.81
C LEU A 61 11.70 0.56 -2.95
N CYS A 62 11.00 -0.44 -3.48
CA CYS A 62 10.43 -1.64 -2.88
C CYS A 62 9.78 -1.51 -1.49
N PRO A 63 8.66 -2.20 -1.27
CA PRO A 63 7.60 -1.91 -0.33
C PRO A 63 7.92 -2.31 1.11
N PHE A 64 6.92 -2.00 1.94
CA PHE A 64 6.78 -1.93 3.38
C PHE A 64 7.08 -3.22 4.16
N LEU A 65 8.23 -3.86 3.92
CA LEU A 65 8.50 -5.22 4.38
C LEU A 65 9.83 -5.43 5.13
N PHE A 66 10.69 -4.41 5.24
CA PHE A 66 11.92 -4.55 6.03
C PHE A 66 11.76 -3.94 7.42
N LEU A 67 11.96 -4.78 8.45
CA LEU A 67 12.22 -4.33 9.81
C LEU A 67 13.42 -3.37 9.78
N GLY A 68 13.13 -2.10 10.03
CA GLY A 68 14.14 -1.07 10.18
C GLY A 68 15.03 -1.35 11.38
N THR A 69 16.32 -1.05 11.23
CA THR A 69 17.25 -0.99 12.35
C THR A 69 17.73 0.44 12.51
N ARG A 70 18.11 0.83 13.73
CA ARG A 70 18.67 2.16 14.00
C ARG A 70 19.91 2.43 13.16
N ASP A 71 20.76 1.43 12.96
CA ASP A 71 21.96 1.53 12.13
C ASP A 71 21.62 1.82 10.66
N ALA A 72 20.60 1.15 10.11
CA ALA A 72 20.14 1.42 8.75
C ALA A 72 19.54 2.84 8.61
N ALA A 73 18.77 3.28 9.60
CA ALA A 73 18.23 4.64 9.63
C ALA A 73 19.33 5.70 9.71
N ALA A 74 20.35 5.48 10.55
CA ALA A 74 21.52 6.33 10.67
C ALA A 74 22.27 6.44 9.33
N LYS A 75 22.50 5.30 8.66
CA LYS A 75 23.15 5.26 7.35
C LYS A 75 22.37 6.04 6.29
N ILE A 76 21.05 5.81 6.19
CA ILE A 76 20.19 6.54 5.24
C ILE A 76 20.24 8.04 5.51
N TYR A 77 20.18 8.46 6.78
CA TYR A 77 20.28 9.88 7.15
C TYR A 77 21.65 10.48 6.78
N GLN A 78 22.76 9.78 7.04
CA GLN A 78 24.09 10.26 6.70
C GLN A 78 24.28 10.42 5.18
N GLU A 79 23.74 9.49 4.38
CA GLU A 79 23.83 9.51 2.93
C GLU A 79 22.96 10.59 2.28
N ASN A 80 21.83 10.94 2.91
CA ASN A 80 20.80 11.78 2.28
C ASN A 80 20.53 13.12 2.98
N GLN A 81 21.06 13.34 4.19
CA GLN A 81 21.00 14.55 5.02
C GLN A 81 19.69 15.36 4.85
N GLU A 82 19.76 16.69 4.84
CA GLU A 82 18.60 17.61 4.77
C GLU A 82 17.92 17.64 3.39
N ARG A 83 18.26 16.73 2.47
CA ARG A 83 17.71 16.73 1.09
C ARG A 83 16.37 16.01 1.00
N LEU A 84 16.02 15.22 2.03
CA LEU A 84 14.83 14.38 2.05
C LEU A 84 13.98 14.65 3.29
N TYR A 85 12.69 14.42 3.13
CA TYR A 85 11.79 14.09 4.23
C TYR A 85 11.88 12.61 4.53
N TYR A 86 11.65 12.26 5.79
CA TYR A 86 11.70 10.89 6.27
C TYR A 86 10.31 10.49 6.76
N ILE A 87 9.87 9.29 6.41
CA ILE A 87 8.58 8.74 6.81
C ILE A 87 8.90 7.42 7.52
N ILE A 88 8.71 7.41 8.84
CA ILE A 88 8.79 6.19 9.65
C ILE A 88 7.40 5.59 9.67
N CYS A 89 7.27 4.32 9.30
CA CYS A 89 5.97 3.70 9.14
C CYS A 89 5.93 2.32 9.79
N GLU A 90 4.75 1.91 10.25
CA GLU A 90 4.55 0.56 10.81
C GLU A 90 4.92 -0.46 9.74
N ASN A 91 5.73 -1.45 10.13
CA ASN A 91 5.94 -2.60 9.28
C ASN A 91 4.60 -3.33 9.08
N LEU A 92 4.45 -4.08 7.99
CA LEU A 92 3.29 -4.93 7.79
C LEU A 92 3.64 -6.38 8.12
N PRO A 93 3.65 -6.78 9.40
CA PRO A 93 3.69 -8.19 9.71
C PRO A 93 2.38 -8.82 9.22
N GLU A 94 2.51 -9.97 8.56
CA GLU A 94 1.39 -10.85 8.20
C GLU A 94 0.42 -10.29 7.14
N VAL A 95 0.90 -10.22 5.90
CA VAL A 95 0.07 -9.95 4.73
C VAL A 95 -0.66 -11.22 4.30
N LEU A 96 -1.97 -11.12 4.05
CA LEU A 96 -2.82 -12.14 3.44
C LEU A 96 -2.64 -12.18 1.92
N CYS A 97 -2.66 -11.01 1.28
CA CYS A 97 -2.39 -10.84 -0.15
C CYS A 97 -1.95 -9.41 -0.49
N HIS A 98 -1.27 -9.27 -1.62
CA HIS A 98 -1.05 -8.00 -2.30
C HIS A 98 -1.94 -7.93 -3.54
N GLY A 99 -2.34 -6.74 -3.97
CA GLY A 99 -3.14 -6.61 -5.19
C GLY A 99 -3.12 -5.23 -5.82
N VAL A 100 -3.72 -5.18 -7.00
CA VAL A 100 -4.11 -3.97 -7.73
C VAL A 100 -5.61 -4.06 -7.97
N ALA A 101 -6.32 -2.96 -7.69
CA ALA A 101 -7.71 -2.80 -8.09
C ALA A 101 -7.78 -1.72 -9.15
N GLU A 102 -8.52 -1.99 -10.23
CA GLU A 102 -8.74 -1.08 -11.35
C GLU A 102 -10.23 -0.86 -11.55
N LEU A 103 -10.65 0.38 -11.73
CA LEU A 103 -12.03 0.69 -12.12
C LEU A 103 -12.21 0.35 -13.60
N VAL A 104 -13.14 -0.55 -13.91
CA VAL A 104 -13.41 -0.96 -15.30
C VAL A 104 -14.53 -0.13 -15.89
N ASP A 105 -15.59 0.09 -15.13
CA ASP A 105 -16.75 0.90 -15.50
C ASP A 105 -17.38 1.55 -14.25
N ALA A 106 -18.60 2.07 -14.37
CA ALA A 106 -19.28 2.76 -13.27
C ALA A 106 -19.66 1.84 -12.09
N GLU A 107 -19.69 0.53 -12.28
CA GLU A 107 -20.21 -0.46 -11.32
C GLU A 107 -19.24 -1.61 -11.04
N HIS A 108 -18.12 -1.70 -11.76
CA HIS A 108 -17.16 -2.80 -11.61
C HIS A 108 -15.75 -2.32 -11.33
N ILE A 109 -15.11 -2.98 -10.37
CA ILE A 109 -13.66 -3.00 -10.23
C ILE A 109 -13.12 -4.38 -10.63
N PHE A 110 -11.97 -4.40 -11.26
CA PHE A 110 -11.18 -5.59 -11.51
C PHE A 110 -10.07 -5.67 -10.46
N ILE A 111 -9.92 -6.83 -9.84
CA ILE A 111 -8.86 -7.06 -8.85
C ILE A 111 -7.92 -8.14 -9.36
N GLU A 112 -6.65 -7.78 -9.41
CA GLU A 112 -5.54 -8.70 -9.59
C GLU A 112 -4.80 -8.85 -8.25
N LEU A 113 -4.60 -10.08 -7.79
CA LEU A 113 -4.00 -10.32 -6.47
C LEU A 113 -3.02 -11.49 -6.47
N ASN A 114 -2.05 -11.42 -5.56
CA ASN A 114 -1.15 -12.52 -5.20
C ASN A 114 -1.32 -12.84 -3.70
N ASP A 115 -1.91 -14.01 -3.43
CA ASP A 115 -2.11 -14.57 -2.08
C ASP A 115 -1.22 -15.80 -1.79
N LYS A 116 -0.42 -16.21 -2.79
CA LYS A 116 0.50 -17.34 -2.77
C LYS A 116 1.87 -16.94 -2.22
N GLU A 117 2.33 -15.74 -2.56
CA GLU A 117 3.61 -15.18 -2.14
C GLU A 117 3.36 -13.92 -1.31
N ARG A 118 3.23 -14.09 0.00
CA ARG A 118 2.82 -13.02 0.92
C ARG A 118 3.97 -12.14 1.42
N ASN A 119 5.19 -12.64 1.27
CA ASN A 119 6.41 -11.99 1.78
C ASN A 119 7.20 -11.30 0.66
N ILE A 120 6.61 -11.16 -0.53
CA ILE A 120 7.23 -10.41 -1.61
C ILE A 120 6.76 -8.98 -1.56
N ALA A 121 7.50 -8.14 -2.25
CA ALA A 121 7.04 -6.81 -2.53
C ALA A 121 5.79 -6.76 -3.41
N GLN A 122 4.84 -5.85 -3.12
CA GLN A 122 3.71 -5.54 -4.02
C GLN A 122 4.16 -5.33 -5.48
N ARG A 123 5.24 -4.60 -5.73
CA ARG A 123 5.74 -4.39 -7.10
C ARG A 123 6.32 -5.66 -7.75
N ASP A 124 6.80 -6.60 -6.94
CA ASP A 124 7.41 -7.85 -7.39
C ASP A 124 6.34 -8.93 -7.61
N MET A 125 5.07 -8.63 -7.33
CA MET A 125 3.89 -9.45 -7.61
C MET A 125 3.90 -10.02 -9.04
N TYR A 126 4.37 -9.25 -10.01
CA TYR A 126 4.40 -9.60 -11.43
C TYR A 126 5.57 -10.51 -11.83
N ASN A 127 6.54 -10.75 -10.95
CA ASN A 127 7.68 -11.61 -11.25
C ASN A 127 7.27 -13.09 -11.40
N GLN A 128 6.12 -13.48 -10.83
CA GLN A 128 5.55 -14.82 -10.99
C GLN A 128 4.08 -14.76 -11.42
N PRO A 129 3.79 -14.54 -12.72
CA PRO A 129 2.43 -14.38 -13.22
C PRO A 129 1.49 -15.54 -12.90
N LYS A 130 2.03 -16.77 -12.77
CA LYS A 130 1.28 -17.97 -12.38
C LYS A 130 0.64 -17.90 -10.98
N ASN A 131 1.10 -16.98 -10.13
CA ASN A 131 0.59 -16.78 -8.77
C ASN A 131 -0.51 -15.71 -8.71
N LEU A 132 -0.77 -15.02 -9.83
CA LEU A 132 -1.80 -14.00 -9.92
C LEU A 132 -3.18 -14.64 -10.06
N ARG A 133 -4.14 -14.06 -9.37
CA ARG A 133 -5.57 -14.38 -9.46
C ARG A 133 -6.32 -13.12 -9.88
N HIS A 134 -7.39 -13.32 -10.62
CA HIS A 134 -8.23 -12.24 -11.13
C HIS A 134 -9.68 -12.46 -10.72
N LEU A 135 -10.34 -11.38 -10.31
CA LEU A 135 -11.78 -11.37 -10.06
C LEU A 135 -12.38 -10.00 -10.39
N GLY A 136 -13.67 -9.97 -10.71
CA GLY A 136 -14.44 -8.73 -10.73
C GLY A 136 -15.14 -8.53 -9.38
N VAL A 137 -15.35 -7.28 -8.99
CA VAL A 137 -16.23 -6.92 -7.88
C VAL A 137 -17.21 -5.85 -8.36
N GLY A 138 -18.50 -6.10 -8.15
CA GLY A 138 -19.61 -5.29 -8.68
C GLY A 138 -20.90 -6.10 -8.72
N PRO A 139 -21.94 -5.65 -9.43
CA PRO A 139 -23.12 -6.47 -9.69
C PRO A 139 -22.72 -7.86 -10.25
N SER A 140 -23.44 -8.93 -9.86
CA SER A 140 -23.12 -10.32 -10.26
C SER A 140 -23.27 -10.53 -11.77
N SER A 141 -22.19 -10.28 -12.49
CA SER A 141 -22.04 -10.31 -13.94
C SER A 141 -20.68 -10.91 -14.36
N TYR A 142 -20.30 -10.78 -15.63
CA TYR A 142 -18.94 -11.02 -16.10
C TYR A 142 -18.29 -9.69 -16.50
N VAL A 143 -17.02 -9.51 -16.13
CA VAL A 143 -16.22 -8.34 -16.48
C VAL A 143 -15.14 -8.78 -17.47
N PHE A 144 -14.95 -8.01 -18.55
CA PHE A 144 -13.85 -8.19 -19.49
C PHE A 144 -12.83 -7.07 -19.29
N HIS A 145 -11.63 -7.42 -18.84
CA HIS A 145 -10.55 -6.46 -18.65
C HIS A 145 -9.22 -7.07 -19.06
N ARG A 146 -8.35 -6.27 -19.72
CA ARG A 146 -7.02 -6.70 -20.18
C ARG A 146 -7.01 -8.05 -20.95
N GLY A 147 -8.05 -8.30 -21.75
CA GLY A 147 -8.16 -9.53 -22.53
C GLY A 147 -8.66 -10.77 -21.77
N ILE A 148 -9.09 -10.61 -20.51
CA ILE A 148 -9.51 -11.70 -19.63
C ILE A 148 -10.97 -11.49 -19.21
N TRP A 149 -11.78 -12.54 -19.33
CA TRP A 149 -13.11 -12.59 -18.74
C TRP A 149 -13.03 -13.14 -17.31
N VAL A 150 -13.53 -12.38 -16.35
CA VAL A 150 -13.63 -12.80 -14.95
C VAL A 150 -15.05 -12.70 -14.45
N ARG A 151 -15.41 -13.59 -13.53
CA ARG A 151 -16.68 -13.49 -12.81
C ARG A 151 -16.63 -12.30 -11.86
N SER A 152 -17.69 -11.51 -11.86
CA SER A 152 -17.94 -10.47 -10.86
C SER A 152 -18.67 -11.07 -9.66
N PHE A 153 -18.23 -10.68 -8.47
CA PHE A 153 -18.87 -11.00 -7.20
C PHE A 153 -19.41 -9.72 -6.58
N HIS A 154 -20.55 -9.82 -5.90
CA HIS A 154 -21.04 -8.70 -5.13
C HIS A 154 -20.02 -8.29 -4.06
N PRO A 155 -19.88 -6.99 -3.76
CA PRO A 155 -18.92 -6.51 -2.77
C PRO A 155 -18.97 -7.30 -1.46
N GLU A 156 -20.16 -7.56 -0.94
CA GLU A 156 -20.40 -8.28 0.32
C GLU A 156 -19.90 -9.73 0.30
N GLU A 157 -19.81 -10.36 -0.88
CA GLU A 157 -19.27 -11.71 -1.05
C GLU A 157 -17.73 -11.73 -0.95
N THR A 158 -17.11 -10.56 -1.06
CA THR A 158 -15.65 -10.38 -1.07
C THR A 158 -15.09 -9.80 0.24
N SER A 159 -15.95 -9.60 1.25
CA SER A 159 -15.58 -9.07 2.57
C SER A 159 -14.51 -9.88 3.30
N HIS A 160 -14.32 -11.16 2.92
CA HIS A 160 -13.26 -11.97 3.52
C HIS A 160 -11.85 -11.46 3.17
N TYR A 161 -11.68 -10.82 2.00
CA TYR A 161 -10.46 -10.11 1.60
C TYR A 161 -10.54 -8.60 1.89
N GLY A 162 -11.70 -8.09 2.28
CA GLY A 162 -11.92 -6.66 2.52
C GLY A 162 -12.11 -5.86 1.24
N PHE A 163 -12.41 -6.49 0.09
CA PHE A 163 -12.58 -5.78 -1.19
C PHE A 163 -13.86 -4.93 -1.23
N ASP A 164 -14.87 -5.31 -0.45
CA ASP A 164 -16.04 -4.47 -0.13
C ASP A 164 -15.65 -3.07 0.35
N LYS A 165 -14.57 -2.98 1.14
CA LYS A 165 -14.10 -1.72 1.74
C LYS A 165 -13.49 -0.76 0.71
N ILE A 166 -12.92 -1.27 -0.38
CA ILE A 166 -12.32 -0.44 -1.45
C ILE A 166 -13.27 -0.21 -2.62
N TYR A 167 -14.24 -1.10 -2.84
CA TYR A 167 -15.21 -1.01 -3.93
C TYR A 167 -15.98 0.31 -3.95
N TYR A 168 -16.66 0.67 -2.85
CA TYR A 168 -17.47 1.89 -2.83
C TYR A 168 -16.65 3.17 -2.98
N PRO A 169 -15.52 3.35 -2.26
CA PRO A 169 -14.66 4.52 -2.47
C PRO A 169 -14.16 4.64 -3.91
N MET A 170 -13.77 3.52 -4.54
CA MET A 170 -13.27 3.55 -5.92
C MET A 170 -14.36 3.93 -6.92
N THR A 171 -15.54 3.30 -6.83
CA THR A 171 -16.66 3.55 -7.75
C THR A 171 -17.23 4.95 -7.57
N TRP A 172 -17.49 5.40 -6.33
CA TRP A 172 -18.05 6.72 -6.06
C TRP A 172 -17.11 7.87 -6.43
N ASN A 173 -15.81 7.73 -6.15
CA ASN A 173 -14.82 8.77 -6.47
C ASN A 173 -14.20 8.61 -7.86
N ARG A 174 -14.60 7.59 -8.62
CA ARG A 174 -14.05 7.24 -9.94
C ARG A 174 -12.52 7.09 -9.95
N ILE A 175 -12.00 6.34 -8.97
CA ILE A 175 -10.57 6.12 -8.81
C ILE A 175 -10.15 5.01 -9.77
N GLU A 176 -9.36 5.37 -10.78
CA GLU A 176 -8.97 4.46 -11.86
C GLU A 176 -8.17 3.25 -11.39
N GLU A 177 -7.23 3.44 -10.46
CA GLU A 177 -6.37 2.37 -9.98
C GLU A 177 -5.91 2.63 -8.54
N ILE A 178 -5.86 1.58 -7.73
CA ILE A 178 -5.12 1.56 -6.47
C ILE A 178 -4.29 0.29 -6.36
N THR A 179 -3.15 0.41 -5.69
CA THR A 179 -2.37 -0.74 -5.23
C THR A 179 -2.60 -0.91 -3.74
N PHE A 180 -2.73 -2.15 -3.27
CA PHE A 180 -3.08 -2.39 -1.88
C PHE A 180 -2.46 -3.68 -1.33
N SER A 181 -2.58 -3.86 -0.03
CA SER A 181 -2.22 -5.08 0.70
C SER A 181 -3.27 -5.35 1.78
N VAL A 182 -3.61 -6.62 1.94
CA VAL A 182 -4.59 -7.05 2.95
C VAL A 182 -3.83 -7.74 4.06
N LYS A 183 -4.00 -7.32 5.30
CA LYS A 183 -3.42 -7.98 6.49
C LYS A 183 -4.24 -9.23 6.86
N THR A 184 -3.64 -10.16 7.62
CA THR A 184 -4.34 -11.34 8.17
C THR A 184 -5.60 -10.99 8.97
N ASN A 185 -5.61 -9.84 9.63
CA ASN A 185 -6.77 -9.29 10.34
C ASN A 185 -7.83 -8.63 9.41
N LYS A 186 -7.70 -8.76 8.08
CA LYS A 186 -8.60 -8.20 7.05
C LYS A 186 -8.61 -6.67 6.98
N GLN A 187 -7.59 -6.01 7.53
CA GLN A 187 -7.34 -4.60 7.26
C GLN A 187 -6.77 -4.44 5.86
N VAL A 188 -7.33 -3.53 5.07
CA VAL A 188 -6.80 -3.17 3.75
C VAL A 188 -5.94 -1.93 3.91
N ILE A 189 -4.74 -1.98 3.33
CA ILE A 189 -3.78 -0.90 3.29
C ILE A 189 -3.56 -0.52 1.83
N ILE A 190 -3.79 0.73 1.48
CA ILE A 190 -3.62 1.30 0.14
C ILE A 190 -2.25 1.98 0.09
N TRP A 191 -1.60 1.87 -1.07
CA TRP A 191 -0.27 2.43 -1.33
C TRP A 191 -0.30 3.57 -2.31
#